data_AF-A0A2I0T8H6-F1
#
_entry.id   AF-A0A2I0T8H6-F1
#
_cell.length_a   1.000
_cell.length_b   1.000
_cell.length_c   1.000
_cell.angle_alpha   90.00
_cell.angle_beta   90.00
_cell.angle_gamma   90.00
#
_symmetry.space_group_name_H-M   'P 1'
#
loop_
_entity.id
_entity.type
_entity.pdbx_description
1 polymer ?
#
loop_
_entity_poly.entity_id
_entity_poly.type
_entity_poly.pdbx_seq_one_letter_code
_entity_poly.pdbx_strand_id
1 'polypeptide(L)'
;MCPRCMQCDTKFDFITRKHHCRRCGKCFCDKCCSKKVPLPRMCFVDPVRQCAECALISQKETEFYDKQLKVLMNGKDRMHLYALSISFIFIQMRC
;
A
#
# COMPACT_ATOMS: atom_id res chain seq x y z
N MET A 1 -13.70 -8.06 16.09
CA MET A 1 -13.30 -6.64 15.89
C MET A 1 -12.05 -6.34 16.70
N CYS A 2 -11.08 -5.59 16.16
CA CYS A 2 -9.89 -5.18 16.91
C CYS A 2 -10.23 -4.09 17.94
N PRO A 3 -10.05 -4.29 19.27
CA PRO A 3 -10.41 -3.29 20.29
C PRO A 3 -9.30 -2.28 20.60
N ARG A 4 -8.06 -2.59 20.20
CA ARG A 4 -6.85 -1.79 20.51
C ARG A 4 -5.94 -1.68 19.28
N CYS A 5 -5.07 -0.67 19.26
CA CYS A 5 -4.05 -0.54 18.22
C CYS A 5 -3.05 -1.70 18.30
N MET A 6 -2.80 -2.40 17.20
CA MET A 6 -1.85 -3.53 17.12
C MET A 6 -0.36 -3.11 17.18
N GLN A 7 -0.06 -1.90 17.66
CA GLN A 7 1.31 -1.36 17.76
C GLN A 7 1.55 -0.70 19.11
N CYS A 8 0.69 0.24 19.52
CA CYS A 8 0.83 0.96 20.79
C CYS A 8 -0.24 0.58 21.84
N ASP A 9 -1.06 -0.44 21.56
CA ASP A 9 -2.13 -0.97 22.42
C ASP A 9 -3.19 0.06 22.90
N THR A 10 -3.22 1.25 22.30
CA THR A 10 -4.21 2.28 22.60
C THR A 10 -5.61 1.77 22.29
N LYS A 11 -6.51 1.88 23.27
CA LYS A 11 -7.91 1.48 23.14
C LYS A 11 -8.62 2.39 22.15
N PHE A 12 -9.42 1.80 21.27
CA PHE A 12 -10.27 2.56 20.37
C PHE A 12 -11.55 3.00 21.09
N ASP A 13 -11.93 4.25 20.86
CA ASP A 13 -13.13 4.87 21.40
C ASP A 13 -13.74 5.82 20.35
N PHE A 14 -14.65 6.72 20.77
CA PHE A 14 -15.29 7.67 19.86
C PHE A 14 -14.34 8.72 19.28
N ILE A 15 -13.20 8.97 19.95
CA ILE A 15 -12.17 9.95 19.54
C ILE A 15 -11.09 9.25 18.71
N THR A 16 -10.58 8.12 19.21
CA THR A 16 -9.53 7.31 18.59
C THR A 16 -10.15 6.32 17.63
N ARG A 17 -10.29 6.73 16.37
CA ARG A 17 -10.84 5.90 15.29
C ARG A 17 -9.86 4.80 14.86
N LYS A 18 -10.45 3.73 14.31
CA LYS A 18 -9.73 2.55 13.80
C LYS A 18 -9.27 2.77 12.37
N HIS A 19 -8.03 2.39 12.06
CA HIS A 19 -7.48 2.44 10.72
C HIS A 19 -6.77 1.14 10.36
N HIS A 20 -6.98 0.65 9.13
CA HIS A 20 -6.26 -0.52 8.64
C HIS A 20 -5.06 -0.11 7.77
N CYS A 21 -3.94 -0.79 7.93
CA CYS A 21 -2.84 -0.71 6.97
C CYS A 21 -3.26 -1.46 5.69
N ARG A 22 -3.21 -0.80 4.53
CA ARG A 22 -3.61 -1.44 3.25
C ARG A 22 -2.62 -2.50 2.77
N ARG A 23 -1.39 -2.48 3.27
CA ARG A 23 -0.35 -3.47 2.96
C ARG A 23 -0.51 -4.77 3.77
N CYS A 24 -0.72 -4.67 5.08
CA CYS A 24 -0.71 -5.84 5.99
C CYS A 24 -2.06 -6.17 6.64
N GLY A 25 -3.10 -5.36 6.43
CA GLY A 25 -4.45 -5.60 6.96
C GLY A 25 -4.63 -5.35 8.47
N LYS A 26 -3.56 -5.22 9.24
CA LYS A 26 -3.60 -4.97 10.70
C LYS A 26 -4.28 -3.64 11.04
N CYS A 27 -4.82 -3.56 12.26
CA CYS A 27 -5.59 -2.42 12.77
C CYS A 27 -4.77 -1.51 13.70
N PHE A 28 -4.84 -0.20 13.48
CA PHE A 28 -4.00 0.82 14.12
C PHE A 28 -4.79 2.08 14.45
N CYS A 29 -4.27 2.90 15.37
CA CYS A 29 -4.69 4.29 15.53
C CYS A 29 -4.08 5.19 14.45
N ASP A 30 -4.55 6.43 14.33
CA ASP A 30 -4.08 7.36 13.31
C ASP A 30 -2.56 7.61 13.43
N LYS A 31 -2.05 7.79 14.66
CA LYS A 31 -0.62 7.99 14.94
C LYS A 31 0.27 6.86 14.44
N CYS A 32 -0.15 5.60 14.61
CA CYS A 32 0.63 4.43 14.20
C CYS A 32 0.52 4.10 12.70
N CYS A 33 -0.42 4.74 11.99
CA CYS A 33 -0.76 4.42 10.61
C CYS A 33 -1.14 5.69 9.84
N SER A 34 -0.34 6.75 9.92
CA SER A 34 -0.62 8.06 9.32
C SER A 34 -0.06 8.24 7.91
N LYS A 35 0.93 7.42 7.52
CA LYS A 35 1.64 7.57 6.25
C LYS A 35 0.78 7.10 5.09
N LYS A 36 0.72 7.88 4.01
CA LYS A 36 0.20 7.46 2.71
C LYS A 36 1.37 7.19 1.78
N VAL A 37 1.46 5.98 1.25
CA VAL A 37 2.58 5.55 0.39
C VAL A 37 2.01 4.84 -0.84
N PRO A 38 2.54 5.09 -2.05
CA PRO A 38 2.15 4.35 -3.25
C PRO A 38 2.28 2.85 -3.03
N LEU A 39 1.34 2.08 -3.56
CA LEU A 39 1.41 0.61 -3.53
C LEU A 39 1.01 -0.01 -4.89
N PRO A 40 1.77 0.26 -5.97
CA PRO A 40 1.38 -0.13 -7.32
C PRO A 40 1.29 -1.64 -7.53
N ARG A 41 2.11 -2.43 -6.81
CA ARG A 41 2.10 -3.91 -6.90
C ARG A 41 0.79 -4.54 -6.42
N MET A 42 0.02 -3.82 -5.62
CA MET A 42 -1.31 -4.22 -5.15
C MET A 42 -2.42 -3.55 -5.98
N CYS A 43 -2.09 -3.00 -7.15
CA CYS A 43 -3.01 -2.30 -8.05
C CYS A 43 -3.69 -1.06 -7.45
N PHE A 44 -3.09 -0.44 -6.42
CA PHE A 44 -3.54 0.87 -5.94
C PHE A 44 -2.94 1.98 -6.81
N VAL A 45 -3.81 2.80 -7.40
CA VAL A 45 -3.42 3.97 -8.18
C VAL A 45 -2.93 5.09 -7.26
N ASP A 46 -3.69 5.38 -6.20
CA ASP A 46 -3.38 6.46 -5.26
C ASP A 46 -2.55 5.98 -4.06
N PRO A 47 -1.78 6.87 -3.41
CA PRO A 47 -1.08 6.55 -2.17
C PRO A 47 -2.04 6.10 -1.07
N VAL A 48 -1.81 4.90 -0.54
CA VAL A 48 -2.67 4.27 0.46
C VAL A 48 -2.08 4.37 1.85
N ARG A 49 -2.97 4.37 2.85
CA ARG A 49 -2.59 4.42 4.26
C ARG A 49 -1.85 3.13 4.67
N GLN A 50 -0.67 3.28 5.27
CA GLN A 50 0.17 2.19 5.76
C GLN A 50 0.67 2.44 7.18
N CYS A 51 0.92 1.37 7.94
CA CYS A 51 1.64 1.46 9.20
C CYS A 51 3.10 1.85 8.96
N ALA A 52 3.79 2.30 10.01
CA ALA A 52 5.18 2.77 9.92
C ALA A 52 6.13 1.74 9.29
N GLU A 53 5.99 0.46 9.68
CA GLU A 53 6.80 -0.65 9.16
C GLU A 53 6.54 -0.88 7.66
N CYS A 54 5.29 -1.05 7.26
CA CYS A 54 4.94 -1.27 5.85
C CYS A 54 5.31 -0.08 4.96
N ALA A 55 5.21 1.15 5.47
CA ALA A 55 5.61 2.34 4.75
C ALA A 55 7.11 2.31 4.40
N LEU A 56 7.98 1.88 5.32
CA LEU A 56 9.42 1.73 5.08
C LEU A 56 9.71 0.65 4.02
N ILE A 57 8.99 -0.48 4.08
CA ILE A 57 9.13 -1.56 3.10
C ILE A 57 8.72 -1.06 1.70
N SER A 58 7.55 -0.44 1.59
CA SER A 58 7.04 0.08 0.33
C SER A 58 7.96 1.14 -0.27
N GLN A 59 8.55 2.02 0.54
CA GLN A 59 9.52 3.02 0.08
C GLN A 59 10.79 2.36 -0.50
N LYS A 60 11.37 1.39 0.22
CA LYS A 60 12.53 0.63 -0.28
C LYS A 60 12.24 -0.10 -1.59
N GLU A 61 11.04 -0.66 -1.71
CA GLU A 61 10.59 -1.31 -2.95
C GLU A 61 10.46 -0.32 -4.12
N THR A 62 9.94 0.89 -3.87
CA THR A 62 9.88 1.96 -4.87
C THR A 62 11.28 2.40 -5.27
N GLU A 63 12.19 2.63 -4.32
CA GLU A 63 13.58 3.01 -4.61
C GLU A 63 14.32 1.93 -5.43
N PHE A 64 14.10 0.65 -5.11
CA PHE A 64 14.67 -0.46 -5.87
C PHE A 64 14.10 -0.50 -7.29
N TYR A 65 12.78 -0.38 -7.43
CA TYR A 65 12.10 -0.34 -8.73
C TYR A 65 12.62 0.81 -9.59
N ASP A 66 12.72 2.02 -9.04
CA ASP A 66 13.18 3.21 -9.76
C ASP A 66 14.63 3.09 -10.22
N LYS A 67 15.50 2.49 -9.39
CA LYS A 67 16.92 2.29 -9.72
C LYS A 67 17.12 1.16 -10.74
N GLN A 68 16.34 0.08 -10.67
CA GLN A 68 16.52 -1.09 -11.52
C GLN A 68 15.76 -0.99 -12.85
N LEU A 69 14.54 -0.42 -12.88
CA LEU A 69 13.78 -0.32 -14.13
C LEU A 69 14.20 0.82 -15.03
N LYS A 70 14.73 1.94 -14.54
CA LYS A 70 15.25 2.98 -15.45
C LYS A 70 16.36 2.41 -16.36
N VAL A 71 17.09 1.40 -15.89
CA VAL A 71 18.12 0.70 -16.67
C VAL A 71 17.49 -0.21 -17.74
N LEU A 72 16.32 -0.82 -17.47
CA LEU A 72 15.61 -1.70 -18.41
C LEU A 72 14.68 -0.93 -19.38
N MET A 73 14.20 0.26 -19.00
CA MET A 73 13.26 1.07 -19.79
C MET A 73 13.93 2.01 -20.81
N ASN A 74 15.26 1.95 -20.97
CA ASN A 74 15.95 2.61 -22.08
C ASN A 74 15.70 1.94 -23.44
N GLY A 75 14.97 0.82 -23.48
CA GLY A 75 14.54 0.16 -24.71
C GLY A 75 13.08 -0.27 -24.65
N LYS A 76 12.20 0.55 -25.21
CA LYS A 76 10.83 0.26 -25.68
C LYS A 76 9.79 -0.20 -24.64
N ASP A 77 8.62 0.42 -24.77
CA ASP A 77 7.29 -0.04 -24.37
C ASP A 77 6.88 0.13 -22.89
N ARG A 78 6.60 1.40 -22.58
CA ARG A 78 5.91 1.91 -21.38
C ARG A 78 4.45 1.43 -21.20
N MET A 79 4.02 0.32 -21.81
CA MET A 79 2.61 -0.11 -21.76
C MET A 79 2.40 -1.63 -21.59
N HIS A 80 3.40 -2.50 -21.80
CA HIS A 80 3.11 -3.95 -21.87
C HIS A 80 3.02 -4.68 -20.52
N LEU A 81 3.70 -4.23 -19.46
CA LEU A 81 3.62 -4.89 -18.16
C LEU A 81 2.38 -4.46 -17.33
N TYR A 82 1.87 -3.25 -17.57
CA TYR A 82 0.65 -2.71 -16.96
C TYR A 82 -0.60 -3.24 -17.68
N ALA A 83 -0.53 -3.44 -19.00
CA ALA A 83 -1.63 -3.97 -19.80
C ALA A 83 -1.91 -5.46 -19.57
N LEU A 84 -0.88 -6.28 -19.28
CA LEU A 84 -1.09 -7.71 -18.98
C LEU A 84 -1.75 -7.94 -17.60
N SER A 85 -1.67 -6.98 -16.68
CA SER A 85 -2.43 -6.99 -15.42
C SER A 85 -3.85 -6.43 -15.52
N ILE A 86 -4.14 -5.55 -16.49
CA ILE A 86 -5.45 -4.91 -16.62
C ILE A 86 -6.53 -5.91 -17.09
N SER A 87 -6.16 -6.94 -17.85
CA SER A 87 -7.08 -8.03 -18.20
C SER A 87 -7.56 -8.85 -17.00
N PHE A 88 -6.87 -8.77 -15.85
CA PHE A 88 -7.31 -9.40 -14.59
C PHE A 88 -8.08 -8.44 -13.67
N ILE A 89 -7.93 -7.11 -13.82
CA ILE A 89 -8.57 -6.11 -12.94
C ILE A 89 -10.09 -6.01 -13.19
N PHE A 90 -10.58 -6.30 -14.40
CA PHE A 90 -12.03 -6.30 -14.68
C PHE A 90 -12.81 -7.43 -13.99
N ILE A 91 -12.14 -8.46 -13.47
CA ILE A 91 -12.82 -9.60 -12.82
C ILE A 91 -13.06 -9.34 -11.32
N GLN A 92 -12.37 -8.37 -10.70
CA GLN A 92 -12.40 -8.18 -9.24
C GLN A 92 -13.17 -6.93 -8.75
N MET A 93 -13.88 -6.24 -9.66
CA MET A 93 -14.81 -5.14 -9.33
C MET A 93 -16.29 -5.57 -9.34
N ARG A 94 -16.57 -6.86 -9.25
CA ARG A 94 -17.93 -7.40 -9.08
C ARG A 94 -17.91 -8.52 -8.05
N CYS A 95 -17.87 -8.14 -6.78
CA CYS A 95 -18.37 -8.85 -5.60
C CYS A 95 -18.31 -7.89 -4.40
#